data_AF-A0A2J8PNR2-F1
#
_entry.id   AF-A0A2J8PNR2-F1
#
_cell.length_a   1.000
_cell.length_b   1.000
_cell.length_c   1.000
_cell.angle_alpha   90.00
_cell.angle_beta   90.00
_cell.angle_gamma   90.00
#
_symmetry.space_group_name_H-M   'P 1'
#
loop_
_entity.id
_entity.type
_entity.pdbx_description
1 polymer ?
#
loop_
_entity_poly.entity_id
_entity_poly.type
_entity_poly.pdbx_seq_one_letter_code
_entity_poly.pdbx_strand_id
1 'polypeptide(L)'
;SLGGSRHWLQVFPLSVPEGSYPVWEDFINKAGKLQSQLRTTVVAAAAFLDAFQKVADMATNTRGGTREIGSALTRMCMRHRSIEAKLRQFSSALIDCLINPLQEQMEEWKKVANQLDKDHAKEYKKARQEIKKKSSDTLKLQKKAKKGRGDIQPQLDSALQDVNDKYLLLEETEKQAVRKALI
;
A
#
# COMPACT_ATOMS: atom_id res chain seq x y z
N SER A 1 -7.59 -20.62 1.67
CA SER A 1 -6.28 -20.22 1.11
C SER A 1 -6.15 -18.71 0.80
N LEU A 2 -6.95 -17.81 1.39
CA LEU A 2 -6.93 -16.36 1.09
C LEU A 2 -6.04 -15.53 2.04
N GLY A 3 -5.38 -16.16 3.02
CA GLY A 3 -4.56 -15.46 4.02
C GLY A 3 -3.23 -14.91 3.47
N GLY A 4 -2.70 -15.50 2.40
CA GLY A 4 -1.41 -15.09 1.83
C GLY A 4 -1.44 -13.70 1.19
N SER A 5 -2.49 -13.39 0.41
CA SER A 5 -2.58 -12.11 -0.33
C SER A 5 -2.71 -10.89 0.59
N ARG A 6 -3.34 -11.04 1.76
CA ARG A 6 -3.45 -9.95 2.75
C ARG A 6 -2.14 -9.72 3.52
N HIS A 7 -1.32 -10.75 3.69
CA HIS A 7 -0.06 -10.64 4.43
C HIS A 7 0.97 -9.80 3.67
N TRP A 8 1.08 -9.96 2.35
CA TRP A 8 1.99 -9.14 1.52
C TRP A 8 1.65 -7.64 1.56
N LEU A 9 0.37 -7.28 1.65
CA LEU A 9 -0.08 -5.89 1.74
C LEU A 9 0.24 -5.24 3.10
N GLN A 10 0.39 -6.04 4.16
CA GLN A 10 0.70 -5.57 5.52
C GLN A 10 2.19 -5.36 5.80
N VAL A 11 3.09 -5.98 5.02
CA VAL A 11 4.55 -5.92 5.26
C VAL A 11 5.27 -4.89 4.38
N PHE A 12 4.63 -4.45 3.29
CA PHE A 12 5.11 -3.34 2.44
C PHE A 12 4.96 -1.87 2.91
N PRO A 13 4.26 -1.47 4.02
CA PRO A 13 3.74 -0.09 4.15
C PRO A 13 4.74 1.03 4.34
N LEU A 14 5.92 0.74 4.88
CA LEU A 14 6.71 1.79 5.53
C LEU A 14 7.90 2.27 4.70
N SER A 15 8.23 1.57 3.61
CA SER A 15 9.28 1.95 2.67
C SER A 15 8.74 2.34 1.28
N VAL A 16 7.44 2.58 1.12
CA VAL A 16 6.84 2.99 -0.17
C VAL A 16 7.24 4.45 -0.42
N PRO A 17 8.17 4.75 -1.34
CA PRO A 17 8.56 6.13 -1.60
C PRO A 17 7.36 6.86 -2.19
N GLU A 18 7.12 8.12 -1.83
CA GLU A 18 6.01 8.91 -2.43
C GLU A 18 6.06 8.90 -3.98
N GLY A 19 7.25 8.80 -4.55
CA GLY A 19 7.45 8.67 -6.00
C GLY A 19 6.92 7.37 -6.63
N SER A 20 6.55 6.37 -5.83
CA SER A 20 5.97 5.11 -6.31
C SER A 20 4.44 5.13 -6.40
N TYR A 21 3.77 6.12 -5.78
CA TYR A 21 2.30 6.21 -5.83
C TYR A 21 1.72 6.27 -7.24
N PRO A 22 2.29 7.04 -8.20
CA PRO A 22 1.77 7.08 -9.56
C PRO A 22 1.81 5.72 -10.26
N VAL A 23 2.81 4.88 -9.94
CA VAL A 23 2.96 3.54 -10.53
C VAL A 23 1.87 2.60 -10.01
N TRP A 24 1.62 2.64 -8.70
CA TRP A 24 0.55 1.85 -8.08
C TRP A 24 -0.84 2.30 -8.52
N GLU A 25 -1.07 3.62 -8.63
CA GLU A 25 -2.32 4.18 -9.12
C GLU A 25 -2.58 3.79 -10.59
N ASP A 26 -1.55 3.84 -11.46
CA ASP A 26 -1.69 3.36 -12.84
C ASP A 26 -2.01 1.85 -12.86
N PHE A 27 -1.29 1.04 -12.07
CA PHE A 27 -1.56 -0.40 -11.98
C PHE A 27 -3.02 -0.69 -11.58
N ILE A 28 -3.52 -0.04 -10.52
CA ILE A 28 -4.93 -0.17 -10.09
C ILE A 28 -5.88 0.25 -11.20
N ASN A 29 -5.59 1.36 -11.89
CA ASN A 29 -6.41 1.85 -13.00
C ASN A 29 -6.47 0.84 -14.16
N LYS A 30 -5.33 0.28 -14.58
CA LYS A 30 -5.28 -0.74 -15.64
C LYS A 30 -5.97 -2.03 -15.21
N ALA A 31 -5.78 -2.47 -13.97
CA ALA A 31 -6.46 -3.63 -13.41
C ALA A 31 -7.99 -3.43 -13.41
N GLY A 32 -8.47 -2.25 -13.03
CA GLY A 32 -9.90 -1.88 -13.09
C GLY A 32 -10.46 -1.91 -14.51
N LYS A 33 -9.72 -1.40 -15.50
CA LYS A 33 -10.09 -1.47 -16.91
C LYS A 33 -10.19 -2.92 -17.40
N LEU A 34 -9.19 -3.75 -17.09
CA LEU A 34 -9.19 -5.17 -17.42
C LEU A 34 -10.41 -5.88 -16.79
N GLN A 35 -10.68 -5.64 -15.50
CA GLN A 35 -11.80 -6.24 -14.79
C GLN A 35 -13.14 -5.88 -15.42
N SER A 36 -13.32 -4.61 -15.79
CA SER A 36 -14.52 -4.13 -16.49
C SER A 36 -14.73 -4.85 -17.83
N GLN A 37 -13.66 -4.98 -18.63
CA GLN A 37 -13.73 -5.71 -19.90
C GLN A 37 -14.04 -7.20 -19.68
N LEU A 38 -13.42 -7.85 -18.70
CA LEU A 38 -13.71 -9.24 -18.34
C LEU A 38 -15.19 -9.43 -17.98
N ARG A 39 -15.78 -8.50 -17.22
CA ARG A 39 -17.21 -8.55 -16.87
C ARG A 39 -18.09 -8.49 -18.12
N THR A 40 -17.77 -7.60 -19.06
CA THR A 40 -18.48 -7.50 -20.34
C THR A 40 -18.31 -8.76 -21.18
N THR A 41 -17.09 -9.30 -21.29
CA THR A 41 -16.80 -10.55 -22.00
C THR A 41 -17.58 -11.72 -21.42
N VAL A 42 -17.68 -11.84 -20.10
CA VAL A 42 -18.47 -12.90 -19.43
C VAL A 42 -19.95 -12.82 -19.83
N VAL A 43 -20.54 -11.62 -19.86
CA VAL A 43 -21.93 -11.42 -20.29
C VAL A 43 -22.11 -11.80 -21.77
N ALA A 44 -21.20 -11.35 -22.64
CA ALA A 44 -21.23 -11.67 -24.06
C ALA A 44 -21.05 -13.18 -24.31
N ALA A 45 -20.15 -13.83 -23.58
CA ALA A 45 -19.93 -15.27 -23.66
C ALA A 45 -21.17 -16.06 -23.22
N ALA A 46 -21.86 -15.64 -22.15
CA ALA A 46 -23.10 -16.28 -21.72
C ALA A 46 -24.18 -16.20 -22.81
N ALA A 47 -24.41 -15.01 -23.39
CA ALA A 47 -25.39 -14.82 -24.46
C ALA A 47 -25.04 -15.64 -25.72
N PHE A 48 -23.75 -15.71 -26.09
CA PHE A 48 -23.27 -16.59 -27.16
C PHE A 48 -23.57 -18.06 -26.86
N LEU A 49 -23.30 -18.53 -25.64
CA LEU A 49 -23.54 -19.93 -25.26
C LEU A 49 -25.02 -20.27 -25.21
N ASP A 50 -25.90 -19.32 -24.90
CA ASP A 50 -27.35 -19.51 -25.01
C ASP A 50 -27.78 -19.72 -26.47
N ALA A 51 -27.25 -18.92 -27.41
CA ALA A 51 -27.49 -19.11 -28.83
C ALA A 51 -26.87 -20.42 -29.35
N PHE A 52 -25.66 -20.76 -28.90
CA PHE A 52 -24.98 -22.01 -29.21
C PHE A 52 -25.83 -23.22 -28.80
N GLN A 53 -26.37 -23.19 -27.59
CA GLN A 53 -27.20 -24.28 -27.07
C GLN A 53 -28.46 -24.47 -27.93
N LYS A 54 -29.11 -23.39 -28.40
CA LYS A 54 -30.26 -23.51 -29.31
C LYS A 54 -29.91 -24.26 -30.61
N VAL A 55 -28.71 -24.05 -31.16
CA VAL A 55 -28.23 -24.80 -32.33
C VAL A 55 -28.02 -26.27 -32.00
N ALA A 56 -27.43 -26.57 -30.83
CA ALA A 56 -27.25 -27.93 -30.36
C ALA A 56 -28.59 -28.66 -30.15
N ASP A 57 -29.58 -27.98 -29.55
CA ASP A 57 -30.92 -28.52 -29.31
C ASP A 57 -31.66 -28.78 -30.62
N MET A 58 -31.58 -27.83 -31.58
CA MET A 58 -32.14 -28.00 -32.91
C MET A 58 -31.58 -29.25 -33.60
N ALA A 59 -30.27 -29.47 -33.55
CA ALA A 59 -29.64 -30.66 -34.12
C ALA A 59 -30.03 -31.94 -33.37
N THR A 60 -30.16 -31.89 -32.05
CA THR A 60 -30.54 -33.04 -31.21
C THR A 60 -31.97 -33.51 -31.44
N ASN A 61 -32.87 -32.59 -31.84
CA ASN A 61 -34.27 -32.89 -32.16
C ASN A 61 -34.47 -33.51 -33.55
N THR A 62 -33.40 -33.66 -34.35
CA THR A 62 -33.47 -34.32 -35.66
C THR A 62 -33.33 -35.85 -35.55
N ARG A 63 -33.50 -36.57 -36.68
CA ARG A 63 -33.35 -38.03 -36.77
C ARG A 63 -32.00 -38.40 -37.41
N GLY A 64 -31.48 -39.58 -37.07
CA GLY A 64 -30.24 -40.11 -37.67
C GLY A 64 -28.96 -39.47 -37.12
N GLY A 65 -27.88 -39.47 -37.90
CA GLY A 65 -26.54 -39.02 -37.47
C GLY A 65 -26.45 -37.56 -36.99
N THR A 66 -27.39 -36.70 -37.41
CA THR A 66 -27.47 -35.30 -36.97
C THR A 66 -27.80 -35.17 -35.47
N ARG A 67 -28.48 -36.15 -34.88
CA ARG A 67 -28.73 -36.21 -33.43
C ARG A 67 -27.45 -36.41 -32.61
N GLU A 68 -26.52 -37.22 -33.10
CA GLU A 68 -25.23 -37.45 -32.46
C GLU A 68 -24.35 -36.19 -32.50
N ILE A 69 -24.44 -35.44 -33.61
CA ILE A 69 -23.79 -34.12 -33.74
C ILE A 69 -24.38 -33.14 -32.71
N GLY A 70 -25.72 -33.06 -32.59
CA GLY A 70 -26.38 -32.24 -31.58
C GLY A 70 -25.92 -32.57 -30.16
N SER A 71 -25.85 -33.86 -29.83
CA SER A 71 -25.36 -34.34 -28.53
C SER A 71 -23.90 -33.96 -28.27
N ALA A 72 -23.04 -34.00 -29.30
CA ALA A 72 -21.65 -33.54 -29.19
C ALA A 72 -21.56 -32.02 -28.99
N LEU A 73 -22.39 -31.23 -29.69
CA LEU A 73 -22.48 -29.78 -29.55
C LEU A 73 -22.94 -29.40 -28.13
N THR A 74 -23.94 -30.10 -27.57
CA THR A 74 -24.38 -29.87 -26.18
C THR A 74 -23.24 -30.12 -25.19
N ARG A 75 -22.47 -31.21 -25.34
CA ARG A 75 -21.30 -31.47 -24.48
C ARG A 75 -20.26 -30.35 -24.58
N MET A 76 -20.02 -29.83 -25.78
CA MET A 76 -19.11 -28.70 -25.99
C MET A 76 -19.64 -27.42 -25.32
N CYS A 77 -20.93 -27.11 -25.47
CA CYS A 77 -21.57 -25.96 -24.84
C CYS A 77 -21.44 -26.02 -23.31
N MET A 78 -21.70 -27.18 -22.70
CA MET A 78 -21.58 -27.35 -21.25
C MET A 78 -20.14 -27.20 -20.75
N ARG A 79 -19.15 -27.67 -21.52
CA ARG A 79 -17.72 -27.42 -21.22
C ARG A 79 -17.39 -25.94 -21.26
N HIS A 80 -17.87 -25.20 -22.26
CA HIS A 80 -17.65 -23.76 -22.33
C HIS A 80 -18.37 -23.00 -21.20
N ARG A 81 -19.57 -23.41 -20.76
CA ARG A 81 -20.22 -22.84 -19.57
C ARG A 81 -19.38 -23.00 -18.30
N SER A 82 -18.67 -24.12 -18.14
CA SER A 82 -17.73 -24.30 -17.02
C SER A 82 -16.56 -23.31 -17.09
N ILE A 83 -16.05 -23.02 -18.29
CA ILE A 83 -14.99 -22.02 -18.50
C ILE A 83 -15.50 -20.60 -18.20
N GLU A 84 -16.69 -20.24 -18.67
CA GLU A 84 -17.34 -18.95 -18.37
C GLU A 84 -17.52 -18.76 -16.86
N ALA A 85 -17.97 -19.78 -16.13
CA ALA A 85 -18.08 -19.72 -14.68
C ALA A 85 -16.74 -19.45 -13.98
N LYS A 86 -15.65 -20.10 -14.43
CA LYS A 86 -14.30 -19.82 -13.91
C LYS A 86 -13.82 -18.41 -14.24
N LEU A 87 -14.12 -17.91 -15.44
CA LEU A 87 -13.78 -16.55 -15.85
C LEU A 87 -14.53 -15.52 -15.01
N ARG A 88 -15.81 -15.78 -14.69
CA ARG A 88 -16.61 -14.97 -13.78
C ARG A 88 -16.02 -14.94 -12.38
N GLN A 89 -15.65 -16.10 -11.83
CA GLN A 89 -14.98 -16.19 -10.52
C GLN A 89 -13.66 -15.42 -10.50
N PHE A 90 -12.85 -15.55 -11.56
CA PHE A 90 -11.60 -14.79 -11.70
C PHE A 90 -11.85 -13.28 -11.73
N SER A 91 -12.83 -12.81 -12.50
CA SER A 91 -13.19 -11.38 -12.56
C SER A 91 -13.64 -10.83 -11.20
N SER A 92 -14.42 -11.60 -10.43
CA SER A 92 -14.80 -11.26 -9.05
C SER A 92 -13.60 -11.24 -8.10
N ALA A 93 -12.75 -12.27 -8.15
CA ALA A 93 -11.54 -12.31 -7.31
C ALA A 93 -10.58 -11.15 -7.61
N LEU A 94 -10.48 -10.73 -8.88
CA LEU A 94 -9.64 -9.60 -9.30
C LEU A 94 -10.09 -8.28 -8.65
N ILE A 95 -11.41 -8.03 -8.57
CA ILE A 95 -11.91 -6.82 -7.90
C ILE A 95 -11.82 -6.93 -6.38
N ASP A 96 -12.27 -8.05 -5.80
CA ASP A 96 -12.47 -8.17 -4.36
C ASP A 96 -11.19 -8.47 -3.58
N CYS A 97 -10.22 -9.14 -4.21
CA CYS A 97 -8.99 -9.59 -3.55
C CYS A 97 -7.74 -8.83 -3.98
N LEU A 98 -7.80 -8.04 -5.06
CA LEU A 98 -6.65 -7.26 -5.54
C LEU A 98 -6.98 -5.78 -5.66
N ILE A 99 -7.92 -5.39 -6.51
CA ILE A 99 -8.16 -3.97 -6.83
C ILE A 99 -8.64 -3.18 -5.61
N ASN A 100 -9.74 -3.60 -4.97
CA ASN A 100 -10.28 -2.87 -3.82
C ASN A 100 -9.33 -2.86 -2.63
N PRO A 101 -8.75 -4.01 -2.20
CA PRO A 101 -7.79 -4.00 -1.09
C PRO A 101 -6.56 -3.13 -1.36
N LEU A 102 -6.03 -3.14 -2.59
CA LEU A 102 -4.87 -2.33 -2.95
C LEU A 102 -5.21 -0.84 -2.99
N GLN A 103 -6.41 -0.47 -3.44
CA GLN A 103 -6.87 0.91 -3.44
C GLN A 103 -7.05 1.46 -2.02
N GLU A 104 -7.64 0.69 -1.11
CA GLU A 104 -7.73 1.05 0.30
C GLU A 104 -6.35 1.17 0.96
N GLN A 105 -5.48 0.20 0.70
CA GLN A 105 -4.13 0.17 1.27
C GLN A 105 -3.28 1.37 0.81
N MET A 106 -3.43 1.81 -0.44
CA MET A 106 -2.76 3.01 -0.97
C MET A 106 -3.12 4.28 -0.20
N GLU A 107 -4.40 4.46 0.13
CA GLU A 107 -4.85 5.62 0.91
C GLU A 107 -4.32 5.56 2.35
N GLU A 108 -4.24 4.36 2.94
CA GLU A 108 -3.61 4.19 4.25
C GLU A 108 -2.11 4.47 4.23
N TRP A 109 -1.37 4.02 3.19
CA TRP A 109 0.06 4.33 3.04
C TRP A 109 0.31 5.84 2.96
N LYS A 110 -0.49 6.55 2.16
CA LYS A 110 -0.41 8.01 2.07
C LYS A 110 -0.66 8.67 3.44
N LYS A 111 -1.63 8.19 4.22
CA LYS A 111 -1.90 8.72 5.57
C LYS A 111 -0.74 8.45 6.52
N VAL A 112 -0.22 7.23 6.56
CA VAL A 112 0.88 6.82 7.44
C VAL A 112 2.15 7.60 7.11
N ALA A 113 2.52 7.72 5.83
CA ALA A 113 3.66 8.51 5.39
C ALA A 113 3.53 9.98 5.81
N ASN A 114 2.39 10.62 5.52
CA ASN A 114 2.12 12.00 5.94
C ASN A 114 2.17 12.20 7.46
N GLN A 115 1.74 11.19 8.22
CA GLN A 115 1.77 11.24 9.68
C GLN A 115 3.20 11.13 10.21
N LEU A 116 4.00 10.20 9.66
CA LEU A 116 5.43 10.07 9.98
C LEU A 116 6.20 11.36 9.70
N ASP A 117 5.96 12.01 8.55
CA ASP A 117 6.59 13.28 8.21
C ASP A 117 6.20 14.40 9.17
N LYS A 118 4.91 14.50 9.52
CA LYS A 118 4.43 15.50 10.48
C LYS A 118 5.02 15.31 11.86
N ASP A 119 5.08 14.07 12.33
CA ASP A 119 5.64 13.73 13.64
C ASP A 119 7.15 13.99 13.67
N HIS A 120 7.89 13.56 12.64
CA HIS A 120 9.31 13.85 12.48
C HIS A 120 9.57 15.37 12.47
N ALA A 121 8.87 16.12 11.63
CA ALA A 121 9.04 17.58 11.55
C ALA A 121 8.76 18.28 12.89
N LYS A 122 7.76 17.82 13.64
CA LYS A 122 7.38 18.36 14.95
C LYS A 122 8.44 18.04 16.02
N GLU A 123 8.89 16.79 16.09
CA GLU A 123 9.91 16.33 17.05
C GLU A 123 11.26 16.98 16.75
N TYR A 124 11.69 16.99 15.49
CA TYR A 124 12.91 17.65 15.04
C TYR A 124 12.92 19.13 15.42
N LYS A 125 11.83 19.86 15.15
CA LYS A 125 11.71 21.28 15.48
C LYS A 125 11.80 21.52 16.99
N LYS A 126 11.14 20.69 17.81
CA LYS A 126 11.21 20.79 19.28
C LYS A 126 12.63 20.56 19.78
N ALA A 127 13.28 19.48 19.34
CA ALA A 127 14.65 19.16 19.74
C ALA A 127 15.63 20.29 19.38
N ARG A 128 15.52 20.84 18.16
CA ARG A 128 16.30 22.01 17.74
C ARG A 128 16.05 23.25 18.61
N GLN A 129 14.81 23.51 18.99
CA GLN A 129 14.47 24.64 19.87
C GLN A 129 15.04 24.48 21.27
N GLU A 130 14.98 23.27 21.84
CA GLU A 130 15.57 22.96 23.14
C GLU A 130 17.09 23.13 23.13
N ILE A 131 17.77 22.59 22.12
CA ILE A 131 19.22 22.77 21.91
C ILE A 131 19.54 24.26 21.83
N LYS A 132 18.81 25.03 20.99
CA LYS A 132 19.04 26.48 20.84
C LYS A 132 18.89 27.22 22.17
N LYS A 133 17.88 26.86 22.98
CA LYS A 133 17.64 27.46 24.30
C LYS A 133 18.79 27.15 25.26
N LYS A 134 19.16 25.88 25.40
CA LYS A 134 20.26 25.41 26.25
C LYS A 134 21.60 26.02 25.84
N SER A 135 21.91 26.09 24.55
CA SER A 135 23.11 26.73 24.03
C SER A 135 23.13 28.24 24.32
N SER A 136 21.99 28.94 24.22
CA SER A 136 21.90 30.36 24.56
C SER A 136 22.15 30.62 26.04
N ASP A 137 21.59 29.80 26.93
CA ASP A 137 21.78 29.93 28.37
C ASP A 137 23.21 29.57 28.78
N THR A 138 23.82 28.57 28.14
CA THR A 138 25.23 28.21 28.31
C THR A 138 26.15 29.35 27.87
N LEU A 139 25.86 30.02 26.76
CA LEU A 139 26.62 31.19 26.31
C LEU A 139 26.55 32.35 27.32
N LYS A 140 25.40 32.55 27.98
CA LYS A 140 25.28 33.56 29.05
C LYS A 140 26.11 33.17 30.27
N LEU A 141 26.12 31.90 30.66
CA LEU A 141 26.97 31.39 31.75
C LEU A 141 28.45 31.55 31.42
N GLN A 142 28.85 31.25 30.18
CA GLN A 142 30.23 31.44 29.72
C GLN A 142 30.67 32.90 29.81
N LYS A 143 29.80 33.84 29.43
CA LYS A 143 30.05 35.29 29.59
C LYS A 143 30.16 35.72 31.05
N LYS A 144 29.42 35.09 31.97
CA LYS A 144 29.51 35.36 33.42
C LYS A 144 30.79 34.77 34.03
N ALA A 145 31.17 33.56 33.64
CA ALA A 145 32.40 32.89 34.07
C ALA A 145 33.65 33.71 33.71
N LYS A 146 33.71 34.24 32.48
CA LYS A 146 34.80 35.13 32.02
C LYS A 146 34.96 36.43 32.83
N LYS A 147 33.93 36.85 33.58
CA LYS A 147 33.96 38.06 34.43
C LYS A 147 34.44 37.79 35.86
N GLY A 148 34.95 36.59 36.16
CA GLY A 148 35.64 36.30 37.43
C GLY A 148 34.74 36.20 38.67
N ARG A 149 33.43 35.97 38.50
CA ARG A 149 32.55 35.63 39.65
C ARG A 149 32.73 34.14 39.97
N GLY A 150 33.21 33.83 41.19
CA GLY A 150 33.59 32.48 41.65
C GLY A 150 32.54 31.37 41.47
N ASP A 151 33.03 30.13 41.48
CA ASP A 151 32.32 28.83 41.39
C ASP A 151 31.22 28.68 40.32
N ILE A 152 31.26 29.48 39.25
CA ILE A 152 30.42 29.29 38.06
C ILE A 152 30.97 28.19 37.13
N GLN A 153 32.23 27.79 37.28
CA GLN A 153 32.88 26.83 36.39
C GLN A 153 32.18 25.45 36.37
N PRO A 154 31.83 24.83 37.52
CA PRO A 154 31.09 23.55 37.51
C PRO A 154 29.70 23.66 36.86
N GLN A 155 29.02 24.80 37.03
CA GLN A 155 27.73 25.06 36.38
C GLN A 155 27.86 25.24 34.86
N LEU A 156 28.95 25.86 34.40
CA LEU A 156 29.24 25.99 32.97
C LEU A 156 29.55 24.64 32.35
N ASP A 157 30.35 23.81 33.03
CA ASP A 157 30.72 22.48 32.55
C ASP A 157 29.49 21.56 32.47
N SER A 158 28.63 21.59 33.50
CA SER A 158 27.33 20.91 33.47
C SER A 158 26.42 21.41 32.34
N ALA A 159 26.36 22.73 32.10
CA ALA A 159 25.53 23.29 31.02
C ALA A 159 26.05 22.93 29.61
N LEU A 160 27.38 22.83 29.44
CA LEU A 160 27.99 22.35 28.20
C LEU A 160 27.68 20.87 27.95
N GLN A 161 27.73 20.05 29.00
CA GLN A 161 27.37 18.63 28.92
C GLN A 161 25.89 18.44 28.58
N ASP A 162 24.99 19.20 29.20
CA ASP A 162 23.55 19.23 28.87
C ASP A 162 23.29 19.51 27.37
N VAL A 163 24.05 20.44 26.77
CA VAL A 163 23.93 20.75 25.34
C VAL A 163 24.39 19.56 24.51
N ASN A 164 25.52 18.94 24.87
CA ASN A 164 26.05 17.78 24.17
C ASN A 164 25.08 16.58 24.24
N ASP A 165 24.50 16.30 25.40
CA ASP A 165 23.51 15.23 25.60
C ASP A 165 22.26 15.45 24.74
N LYS A 166 21.82 16.71 24.58
CA LYS A 166 20.71 17.05 23.69
C LYS A 166 21.03 16.84 22.22
N TYR A 167 22.27 17.08 21.79
CA TYR A 167 22.72 16.75 20.43
C TYR A 167 22.75 15.24 20.18
N LEU A 168 23.26 14.45 21.14
CA LEU A 168 23.26 12.98 21.06
C LEU A 168 21.84 12.40 21.01
N LEU A 169 20.93 12.92 21.82
CA LEU A 169 19.52 12.51 21.81
C LEU A 169 18.85 12.82 20.46
N LEU A 170 19.15 13.98 19.88
CA LEU A 170 18.67 14.32 18.54
C LEU A 170 19.21 13.33 17.50
N GLU A 171 20.50 12.98 17.53
CA GLU A 171 21.08 12.00 16.62
C GLU A 171 20.41 10.62 16.73
N GLU A 172 20.16 10.15 17.96
CA GLU A 172 19.45 8.88 18.18
C GLU A 172 18.00 8.93 17.69
N THR A 173 17.33 10.08 17.86
CA THR A 173 15.96 10.29 17.36
C THR A 173 15.91 10.25 15.83
N GLU A 174 16.89 10.86 15.15
CA GLU A 174 17.02 10.77 13.69
C GLU A 174 17.28 9.33 13.22
N LYS A 175 18.16 8.58 13.91
CA LYS A 175 18.38 7.15 13.61
C LYS A 175 17.10 6.33 13.73
N GLN A 176 16.28 6.60 14.75
CA GLN A 176 15.00 5.93 14.94
C GLN A 176 13.97 6.32 13.88
N ALA A 177 13.90 7.59 13.50
CA ALA A 177 13.02 8.07 12.43
C ALA A 177 13.36 7.40 11.09
N VAL A 178 14.65 7.31 10.75
CA VAL A 178 15.12 6.61 9.54
C VAL A 178 14.78 5.12 9.60
N ARG A 179 14.98 4.44 10.73
CA ARG A 179 14.58 3.02 10.88
C ARG A 179 13.08 2.83 10.68
N LYS A 180 12.25 3.69 11.27
CA LYS A 180 10.78 3.65 11.10
C LYS A 180 10.34 3.91 9.65
N ALA A 181 11.14 4.61 8.86
CA ALA A 181 10.88 4.85 7.44
C ALA A 181 11.43 3.75 6.52
N LEU A 182 12.12 2.74 7.05
CA LEU A 182 12.75 1.66 6.28
C LEU A 182 12.18 0.27 6.57
N ILE A 183 11.56 0.07 7.73
CA ILE A 183 10.84 -1.15 8.16
C ILE A 183 9.40 -0.95 7.78
#